data_AF-A0A2E9TD06-F1
#
_entry.id   AF-A0A2E9TD06-F1
#
_cell.length_a   1.000
_cell.length_b   1.000
_cell.length_c   1.000
_cell.angle_alpha   90.00
_cell.angle_beta   90.00
_cell.angle_gamma   90.00
#
_symmetry.space_group_name_H-M   'P 1'
#
loop_
_entity.id
_entity.type
_entity.pdbx_description
1 polymer ?
#
loop_
_entity_poly.entity_id
_entity_poly.type
_entity_poly.pdbx_seq_one_letter_code
_entity_poly.pdbx_strand_id
1 'polypeptide(L)'
;MKEQLLEPVIKNRADHGNPILGPEDGVPTVVTLYHDHQPGESSAHHTHPWEHQAYITRGEGIIWVDGTEYPIKAGDCVMVPPGSLHHFKNTSDAVLSRVTFNPLSSTES
;
A
#
# COMPACT_ATOMS: atom_id res chain seq x y z
N MET A 1 -22.96 10.93 23.07
CA MET A 1 -22.52 9.80 22.22
C MET A 1 -21.65 8.91 23.10
N LYS A 2 -21.88 7.60 23.13
CA LYS A 2 -20.97 6.68 23.83
C LYS A 2 -19.73 6.54 22.95
N GLU A 3 -18.55 6.88 23.47
CA GLU A 3 -17.30 6.46 22.86
C GLU A 3 -17.34 4.93 22.76
N GLN A 4 -17.31 4.42 21.54
CA GLN A 4 -17.12 3.00 21.31
C GLN A 4 -15.65 2.73 21.61
N LEU A 5 -15.38 2.09 22.75
CA LEU A 5 -14.04 1.66 23.11
C LEU A 5 -13.60 0.63 22.07
N LEU A 6 -12.67 1.02 21.20
CA LEU A 6 -12.03 0.11 20.26
C LEU A 6 -11.06 -0.78 21.04
N GLU A 7 -11.18 -2.08 20.86
CA GLU A 7 -10.16 -3.03 21.31
C GLU A 7 -9.02 -3.10 20.29
N PRO A 8 -7.77 -3.37 20.71
CA PRO A 8 -6.68 -3.58 19.77
C PRO A 8 -6.96 -4.76 18.82
N VAL A 9 -6.82 -4.53 17.53
CA VAL A 9 -6.91 -5.58 16.49
C VAL A 9 -5.50 -6.02 16.10
N ILE A 10 -5.22 -7.31 16.18
CA ILE A 10 -3.93 -7.91 15.82
C ILE A 10 -4.16 -8.89 14.67
N LYS A 11 -3.62 -8.57 13.49
CA LYS A 11 -3.69 -9.42 12.29
C LYS A 11 -2.30 -9.70 11.74
N ASN A 12 -2.07 -10.94 11.32
CA ASN A 12 -0.87 -11.34 10.59
C ASN A 12 -1.22 -11.53 9.11
N ARG A 13 -0.39 -10.99 8.20
CA ARG A 13 -0.58 -11.13 6.74
C ARG A 13 -0.55 -12.58 6.24
N ALA A 14 0.05 -13.50 7.00
CA ALA A 14 0.07 -14.92 6.65
C ALA A 14 -1.34 -15.53 6.73
N ASP A 15 -2.20 -14.97 7.57
CA ASP A 15 -3.53 -15.50 7.88
C ASP A 15 -4.66 -14.57 7.38
N HIS A 16 -4.33 -13.40 6.81
CA HIS A 16 -5.29 -12.37 6.41
C HIS A 16 -4.94 -11.75 5.05
N GLY A 17 -5.97 -11.48 4.25
CA GLY A 17 -5.85 -10.79 2.96
C GLY A 17 -5.94 -9.27 3.09
N ASN A 18 -5.79 -8.58 1.95
CA ASN A 18 -5.98 -7.13 1.91
C ASN A 18 -7.46 -6.74 1.96
N PRO A 19 -7.80 -5.61 2.62
CA PRO A 19 -6.92 -4.83 3.50
C PRO A 19 -6.54 -5.62 4.77
N ILE A 20 -5.28 -5.54 5.20
CA ILE A 20 -4.81 -6.20 6.43
C ILE A 20 -5.50 -5.60 7.65
N LEU A 21 -5.62 -4.26 7.70
CA LEU A 21 -6.50 -3.55 8.64
C LEU A 21 -7.43 -2.66 7.82
N GLY A 22 -8.74 -2.82 8.01
CA GLY A 22 -9.77 -2.18 7.19
C GLY A 22 -11.00 -1.72 7.97
N PRO A 23 -12.06 -1.27 7.26
CA PRO A 23 -13.29 -0.77 7.88
C PRO A 23 -13.94 -1.77 8.85
N GLU A 24 -13.88 -3.07 8.54
CA GLU A 24 -14.41 -4.14 9.40
C GLU A 24 -13.70 -4.24 10.75
N ASP A 25 -12.46 -3.74 10.84
CA ASP A 25 -11.68 -3.67 12.08
C ASP A 25 -11.93 -2.38 12.88
N GLY A 26 -12.80 -1.49 12.38
CA GLY A 26 -13.08 -0.21 13.03
C GLY A 26 -11.96 0.82 12.88
N VAL A 27 -11.09 0.70 11.87
CA VAL A 27 -10.04 1.70 11.64
C VAL A 27 -10.66 3.08 11.35
N PRO A 28 -10.27 4.15 12.06
CA PRO A 28 -10.97 5.42 11.96
C PRO A 28 -10.51 6.29 10.78
N THR A 29 -9.32 6.05 10.23
CA THR A 29 -8.67 7.00 9.31
C THR A 29 -7.88 6.35 8.18
N VAL A 30 -7.20 5.23 8.43
CA VAL A 30 -6.24 4.64 7.52
C VAL A 30 -6.50 3.16 7.37
N VAL A 31 -6.51 2.67 6.14
CA VAL A 31 -6.46 1.24 5.83
C VAL A 31 -5.03 0.83 5.52
N THR A 32 -4.64 -0.35 5.98
CA THR A 32 -3.30 -0.90 5.76
C THR A 32 -3.38 -2.08 4.82
N LEU A 33 -2.58 -2.04 3.76
CA LEU A 33 -2.45 -3.12 2.78
C LEU A 33 -1.01 -3.64 2.79
N TYR A 34 -0.84 -4.90 2.44
CA TYR A 34 0.47 -5.52 2.20
C TYR A 34 0.48 -6.15 0.82
N HIS A 35 1.53 -5.89 0.03
CA HIS A 35 1.66 -6.45 -1.32
C HIS A 35 3.03 -7.10 -1.49
N ASP A 36 3.04 -8.32 -2.03
CA ASP A 36 4.21 -8.96 -2.61
C ASP A 36 4.10 -8.86 -4.13
N HIS A 37 5.19 -8.49 -4.80
CA HIS A 37 5.32 -8.46 -6.26
C HIS A 37 6.40 -9.46 -6.65
N GLN A 38 6.04 -10.51 -7.39
CA GLN A 38 6.99 -11.47 -7.96
C GLN A 38 7.89 -10.79 -9.01
N PRO A 39 9.03 -11.40 -9.38
CA PRO A 39 9.90 -10.87 -10.42
C PRO A 39 9.12 -10.51 -11.70
N GLY A 40 9.23 -9.25 -12.13
CA GLY A 40 8.52 -8.71 -13.30
C GLY A 40 7.05 -8.31 -13.06
N GLU A 41 6.48 -8.60 -11.89
CA GLU A 41 5.11 -8.23 -11.55
C GLU A 41 4.97 -6.71 -11.34
N SER A 42 3.79 -6.21 -11.67
CA SER A 42 3.41 -4.81 -11.54
C SER A 42 2.01 -4.72 -10.94
N SER A 43 1.78 -3.72 -10.09
CA SER A 43 0.41 -3.32 -9.78
C SER A 43 -0.28 -2.76 -11.03
N ALA A 44 -1.61 -2.71 -11.02
CA ALA A 44 -2.37 -2.01 -12.04
C ALA A 44 -1.94 -0.53 -12.12
N HIS A 45 -1.93 0.02 -13.34
CA HIS A 45 -1.80 1.45 -13.54
C HIS A 45 -3.13 2.10 -13.19
N HIS A 46 -3.12 3.00 -12.21
CA HIS A 46 -4.32 3.68 -11.78
C HIS A 46 -4.01 5.06 -11.18
N THR A 47 -5.07 5.84 -10.95
CA THR A 47 -5.02 7.14 -10.31
C THR A 47 -6.25 7.28 -9.42
N HIS A 48 -6.13 8.08 -8.37
CA HIS A 48 -7.20 8.37 -7.43
C HIS A 48 -6.93 9.72 -6.73
N PRO A 49 -7.97 10.36 -6.16
CA PRO A 49 -7.84 11.70 -5.58
C PRO A 49 -7.16 11.75 -4.19
N TRP A 50 -6.76 10.61 -3.63
CA TRP A 50 -5.97 10.54 -2.40
C TRP A 50 -4.50 10.21 -2.67
N GLU A 51 -3.62 10.40 -1.70
CA GLU A 51 -2.24 9.97 -1.76
C GLU A 51 -2.08 8.48 -1.41
N HIS A 52 -0.99 7.87 -1.85
CA HIS A 52 -0.46 6.68 -1.19
C HIS A 52 0.71 7.06 -0.31
N GLN A 53 0.80 6.44 0.87
CA GLN A 53 2.06 6.28 1.58
C GLN A 53 2.44 4.80 1.58
N ALA A 54 3.67 4.46 1.24
CA ALA A 54 4.16 3.09 1.27
C ALA A 54 5.52 2.98 1.94
N TYR A 55 5.77 1.84 2.56
CA TYR A 55 7.07 1.46 3.11
C TYR A 55 7.53 0.16 2.47
N ILE A 56 8.71 0.17 1.85
CA ILE A 56 9.26 -1.01 1.20
C ILE A 56 9.92 -1.89 2.25
N THR A 57 9.37 -3.07 2.48
CA THR A 57 9.81 -3.98 3.54
C THR A 57 10.88 -4.97 3.07
N ARG A 58 10.92 -5.27 1.77
CA ARG A 58 11.86 -6.24 1.17
C ARG A 58 12.05 -5.97 -0.32
N GLY A 59 13.24 -6.27 -0.83
CA GLY A 59 13.54 -6.24 -2.26
C GLY A 59 13.72 -4.82 -2.81
N GLU A 60 13.72 -4.73 -4.14
CA GLU A 60 13.88 -3.48 -4.88
C GLU A 60 13.07 -3.49 -6.18
N GLY A 61 12.85 -2.32 -6.75
CA GLY A 61 12.08 -2.14 -7.97
C GLY A 61 11.96 -0.67 -8.34
N ILE A 62 10.84 -0.32 -8.96
CA ILE A 62 10.50 1.07 -9.27
C ILE A 62 9.07 1.40 -8.81
N ILE A 63 8.85 2.69 -8.55
CA ILE A 63 7.54 3.32 -8.63
C ILE A 63 7.56 4.20 -9.87
N TRP A 64 6.62 3.98 -10.78
CA TRP A 64 6.41 4.86 -11.93
C TRP A 64 5.32 5.86 -11.57
N VAL A 65 5.56 7.14 -11.85
CA VAL A 65 4.61 8.23 -11.60
C VAL A 65 4.66 9.19 -12.78
N ASP A 66 3.52 9.38 -13.45
CA ASP A 66 3.31 10.37 -14.52
C ASP A 66 4.45 10.41 -15.58
N GLY A 67 4.87 9.25 -16.08
CA GLY A 67 5.90 9.16 -17.12
C GLY A 67 7.32 8.91 -16.60
N THR A 68 7.54 9.00 -15.29
CA THR A 68 8.88 8.95 -14.69
C THR A 68 9.03 7.74 -13.78
N GLU A 69 10.14 7.01 -13.92
CA GLU A 69 10.51 5.90 -13.04
C GLU A 69 11.41 6.38 -11.91
N TYR A 70 11.09 5.98 -10.68
CA TYR A 70 11.88 6.25 -9.49
C TYR A 70 12.30 4.91 -8.86
N PRO A 71 13.60 4.65 -8.66
CA PRO A 71 14.05 3.44 -8.00
C PRO A 71 13.62 3.44 -6.53
N ILE A 72 13.21 2.27 -6.05
CA ILE A 72 12.81 2.03 -4.67
C ILE A 72 13.45 0.74 -4.17
N LYS A 73 13.79 0.70 -2.88
CA LYS A 73 14.36 -0.49 -2.22
C LYS A 73 13.92 -0.58 -0.77
N ALA A 74 14.17 -1.73 -0.15
CA ALA A 74 13.87 -1.97 1.25
C ALA A 74 14.41 -0.84 2.16
N GLY A 75 13.53 -0.35 3.04
CA GLY A 75 13.79 0.80 3.92
C GLY A 75 13.29 2.14 3.39
N ASP A 76 12.93 2.25 2.10
CA ASP A 76 12.41 3.50 1.54
C ASP A 76 10.95 3.73 1.97
N CYS A 77 10.65 4.99 2.31
CA CYS A 77 9.29 5.52 2.40
C CYS A 77 8.93 6.21 1.08
N VAL A 78 7.77 5.88 0.53
CA VAL A 78 7.28 6.40 -0.74
C VAL A 78 5.98 7.17 -0.49
N MET A 79 5.89 8.39 -1.02
CA MET A 79 4.64 9.13 -1.14
C MET A 79 4.29 9.25 -2.61
N VAL A 80 3.11 8.77 -3.00
CA VAL A 80 2.56 8.97 -4.36
C VAL A 80 1.55 10.12 -4.29
N PRO A 81 1.75 11.20 -5.06
CA PRO A 81 0.84 12.34 -5.03
C PRO A 81 -0.60 11.97 -5.45
N PRO A 82 -1.62 12.65 -4.87
CA PRO A 82 -2.99 12.55 -5.35
C PRO A 82 -3.10 12.90 -6.84
N GLY A 83 -3.92 12.14 -7.56
CA GLY A 83 -4.21 12.37 -8.98
C GLY A 83 -3.14 11.88 -9.95
N SER A 84 -1.96 11.45 -9.48
CA SER A 84 -0.92 10.90 -10.34
C SER A 84 -1.29 9.51 -10.85
N LEU A 85 -1.06 9.26 -12.14
CA LEU A 85 -1.09 7.90 -12.69
C LEU A 85 0.18 7.18 -12.22
N HIS A 86 0.01 6.02 -11.59
CA HIS A 86 1.14 5.35 -10.97
C HIS A 86 1.01 3.82 -10.97
N HIS A 87 2.14 3.14 -10.80
CA HIS A 87 2.22 1.72 -10.48
C HIS A 87 3.55 1.35 -9.82
N PHE A 88 3.52 0.39 -8.91
CA PHE A 88 4.73 -0.24 -8.37
C PHE A 88 5.09 -1.44 -9.24
N LYS A 89 6.36 -1.59 -9.58
CA LYS A 89 6.86 -2.71 -10.38
C LYS A 89 8.11 -3.30 -9.78
N ASN A 90 8.16 -4.62 -9.72
CA ASN A 90 9.36 -5.36 -9.41
C ASN A 90 10.23 -5.51 -10.67
N THR A 91 11.39 -4.87 -10.67
CA THR A 91 12.37 -4.95 -11.76
C THR A 91 13.55 -5.88 -11.44
N SER A 92 13.51 -6.56 -10.29
CA SER A 92 14.54 -7.49 -9.81
C SER A 92 14.16 -8.96 -10.03
N ASP A 93 15.05 -9.87 -9.66
CA ASP A 93 14.86 -11.33 -9.67
C ASP A 93 14.40 -11.90 -8.32
N ALA A 94 14.25 -11.05 -7.29
CA ALA A 94 13.75 -11.41 -5.97
C ALA A 94 12.38 -10.76 -5.70
N VAL A 95 11.67 -11.18 -4.64
CA VAL A 95 10.36 -10.60 -4.31
C VAL A 95 10.49 -9.19 -3.72
N LEU A 96 9.80 -8.23 -4.33
CA LEU A 96 9.55 -6.90 -3.78
C LEU A 96 8.32 -6.93 -2.87
N SER A 97 8.43 -6.35 -1.68
CA SER A 97 7.32 -6.28 -0.71
C SER A 97 7.12 -4.87 -0.20
N ARG A 98 5.86 -4.46 -0.04
CA ARG A 98 5.50 -3.16 0.52
C ARG A 98 4.29 -3.23 1.46
N VAL A 99 4.32 -2.39 2.49
CA VAL A 99 3.12 -1.97 3.21
C VAL A 99 2.62 -0.67 2.59
N THR A 100 1.31 -0.50 2.46
CA THR A 100 0.71 0.71 1.90
C THR A 100 -0.44 1.17 2.77
N PHE A 101 -0.44 2.48 3.03
CA PHE A 101 -1.40 3.18 3.85
C PHE A 101 -2.21 4.10 2.95
N ASN A 102 -3.51 3.89 2.95
CA ASN A 102 -4.48 4.72 2.23
C ASN A 102 -5.47 5.32 3.22
N PRO A 103 -6.10 6.45 2.91
CA PRO A 103 -7.21 6.93 3.72
C PRO A 103 -8.37 5.93 3.68
N LEU A 104 -9.17 5.90 4.75
CA LEU A 104 -10.38 5.08 4.85
C LEU A 104 -11.30 5.26 3.64
N SER A 105 -11.40 6.46 3.08
CA SER A 105 -12.19 6.75 1.89
C SER A 105 -11.79 5.94 0.65
N SER A 106 -10.62 5.29 0.62
CA SER A 106 -10.20 4.42 -0.48
C SER A 106 -10.99 3.11 -0.55
N THR A 107 -11.83 2.80 0.43
CA THR A 107 -12.69 1.59 0.42
C THR A 107 -14.10 1.86 -0.09
N GLU A 108 -14.42 3.11 -0.42
CA GLU A 108 -15.75 3.55 -0.84
C GLU A 108 -15.93 3.56 -2.37
N SER A 109 -14.98 2.96 -3.12
CA SER A 109 -14.86 3.00 -4.58
C SER A 109 -15.07 1.65 -5.25
#